data_AF-X0A9H4-F1
#
_entry.id   AF-X0A9H4-F1
#
_cell.length_a   1.000
_cell.length_b   1.000
_cell.length_c   1.000
_cell.angle_alpha   90.00
_cell.angle_beta   90.00
_cell.angle_gamma   90.00
#
_symmetry.space_group_name_H-M   'P 1'
#
loop_
_entity.id
_entity.type
_entity.pdbx_description
1 polymer ?
#
loop_
_entity_poly.entity_id
_entity_poly.type
_entity_poly.pdbx_seq_one_letter_code
_entity_poly.pdbx_strand_id
1 'polypeptide(L)'
;MGSRAVSPGGALLRSSRLFSLPKPLPEPQSTNLHIGDHKSPTMTRQYPQYQSITSPLSSREKGDWGFKRPFPLKSTLTTSTPLIRVNQVDSIESVTDFASAADHTLSLEKFQEMRIPLSIPKGNEKSGISVRNDAWRKSVFEEDLDFTEYRKGRIDDKRWKFQGPWLARMTEGAFIGYLNKKVRPKRAEFRQLLKKRLAESLNSKRATAAMEQGNTAPNKIQASDITEDQFTDYVRALRSDRATLYGLVSKFLDLAPLGQPVGIIQTFLAAGENAAAESPYGKSGPPPSHPSAGISYLRTNSYMENHPVYGPQKQRTPTLARVVYPRQGPSPAKLGVGGFVADSPPGDNEFNTRDSRHRVSQNKKMLTGITHLDTTTFGGAKAYVSPETATVDPSGKVVLQLREANTEAQLVAREAQGRAKVYNATKQTLKRTSDEADPWRTERVANELIGDDTASIPENDAVSSSKNYGLDNDNQQ
;
A
#
# COMPACT_ATOMS: atom_id res chain seq x y z
N MET A 1 -7.11 -4.15 47.04
CA MET A 1 -5.67 -4.41 46.79
C MET A 1 -5.03 -3.10 46.33
N GLY A 2 -4.50 -2.31 47.26
CA GLY A 2 -3.86 -1.03 46.92
C GLY A 2 -2.62 -1.29 46.08
N SER A 3 -2.55 -0.72 44.88
CA SER A 3 -1.33 -0.74 44.08
C SER A 3 -0.19 -0.21 44.94
N ARG A 4 0.87 -1.00 45.16
CA ARG A 4 2.11 -0.50 45.75
C ARG A 4 2.50 0.77 44.99
N ALA A 5 2.55 1.90 45.69
CA ALA A 5 2.96 3.16 45.10
C ALA A 5 4.36 2.97 44.52
N VAL A 6 4.51 3.23 43.22
CA VAL A 6 5.81 3.17 42.54
C VAL A 6 6.72 4.21 43.19
N SER A 7 7.99 3.86 43.47
CA SER A 7 8.93 4.83 44.04
C SER A 7 9.08 6.05 43.12
N PRO A 8 9.39 7.24 43.64
CA PRO A 8 9.57 8.44 42.82
C PRO A 8 10.58 8.23 41.68
N GLY A 9 11.70 7.53 41.95
CA GLY A 9 12.67 7.16 40.92
C GLY A 9 12.11 6.20 39.86
N GLY A 10 11.32 5.21 40.26
CA GLY A 10 10.66 4.30 39.31
C GLY A 10 9.64 4.99 38.42
N ALA A 11 8.94 6.00 38.94
CA ALA A 11 8.02 6.82 38.16
C ALA A 11 8.75 7.65 37.09
N LEU A 12 9.91 8.24 37.42
CA LEU A 12 10.75 8.97 36.47
C LEU A 12 11.36 8.06 35.39
N LEU A 13 11.81 6.86 35.76
CA LEU A 13 12.33 5.91 34.78
C LEU A 13 11.26 5.49 33.77
N ARG A 14 10.02 5.31 34.23
CA ARG A 14 8.89 4.93 33.38
C ARG A 14 8.54 5.97 32.30
N SER A 15 8.70 7.25 32.61
CA SER A 15 8.47 8.36 31.67
C SER A 15 9.74 8.82 30.94
N SER A 16 10.89 8.19 31.22
CA SER A 16 12.16 8.56 30.59
C SER A 16 12.19 8.22 29.10
N ARG A 17 12.96 8.99 28.33
CA ARG A 17 13.11 8.78 26.88
C ARG A 17 13.72 7.43 26.53
N LEU A 18 14.65 6.92 27.34
CA LEU A 18 15.25 5.61 27.12
C LEU A 18 14.22 4.48 27.23
N PHE A 19 13.28 4.58 28.19
CA PHE A 19 12.20 3.59 28.36
C PHE A 19 11.08 3.73 27.31
N SER A 20 11.04 4.83 26.57
CA SER A 20 10.13 5.00 25.43
C SER A 20 10.64 4.33 24.14
N LEU A 21 11.89 3.84 24.12
CA LEU A 21 12.43 3.13 22.97
C LEU A 21 11.65 1.82 22.74
N PRO A 22 11.08 1.59 21.55
CA PRO A 22 10.35 0.38 21.26
C PRO A 22 11.29 -0.82 21.23
N LYS A 23 10.77 -1.99 21.62
CA LYS A 23 11.47 -3.26 21.37
C LYS A 23 11.64 -3.45 19.86
N PRO A 24 12.76 -4.01 19.41
CA PRO A 24 13.00 -4.22 17.99
C PRO A 24 11.91 -5.11 17.39
N LEU A 25 11.45 -4.74 16.20
CA LEU A 25 10.47 -5.51 15.46
C LEU A 25 11.07 -6.85 14.99
N PRO A 26 10.26 -7.91 14.87
CA PRO A 26 10.73 -9.20 14.36
C PRO A 26 11.26 -9.07 12.93
N GLU A 27 12.18 -9.97 12.58
CA GLU A 27 12.74 -9.98 11.24
C GLU A 27 11.67 -10.23 10.15
N PRO A 28 11.77 -9.53 9.01
CA PRO A 28 10.87 -9.78 7.88
C PRO A 28 11.04 -11.23 7.44
N GLN A 29 9.95 -11.99 7.44
CA GLN A 29 9.99 -13.38 7.01
C GLN A 29 10.46 -13.46 5.55
N SER A 30 11.43 -14.34 5.27
CA SER A 30 11.82 -14.62 3.88
C SER A 30 10.60 -15.09 3.11
N THR A 31 10.37 -14.50 1.95
CA THR A 31 9.39 -15.02 0.99
C THR A 31 9.91 -16.25 0.26
N ASN A 32 11.23 -16.49 0.29
CA ASN A 32 11.87 -17.61 -0.39
C ASN A 32 12.04 -18.78 0.59
N LEU A 33 11.34 -19.88 0.30
CA LEU A 33 11.54 -21.18 0.95
C LEU A 33 12.74 -21.95 0.36
N HIS A 34 13.47 -21.34 -0.59
CA HIS A 34 14.61 -21.97 -1.25
C HIS A 34 15.87 -21.88 -0.38
N ILE A 35 16.56 -23.01 -0.27
CA ILE A 35 17.73 -23.32 0.58
C ILE A 35 18.99 -22.45 0.29
N GLY A 36 18.92 -21.49 -0.64
CA GLY A 36 20.05 -20.66 -1.09
C GLY A 36 19.94 -19.16 -0.80
N ASP A 37 19.14 -18.74 0.19
CA ASP A 37 18.99 -17.32 0.56
C ASP A 37 20.29 -16.79 1.21
N HIS A 38 21.29 -16.45 0.39
CA HIS A 38 22.51 -15.75 0.82
C HIS A 38 22.18 -14.30 1.19
N LYS A 39 21.56 -14.12 2.37
CA LYS A 39 21.33 -12.78 2.92
C LYS A 39 22.63 -12.28 3.54
N SER A 40 23.22 -11.24 2.94
CA SER A 40 24.30 -10.53 3.61
C SER A 40 23.76 -9.92 4.92
N PRO A 41 24.50 -10.03 6.04
CA PRO A 41 24.12 -9.39 7.30
C PRO A 41 24.07 -7.85 7.19
N THR A 42 24.76 -7.28 6.20
CA THR A 42 24.82 -5.83 5.95
C THR A 42 23.75 -5.34 4.97
N MET A 43 22.93 -6.23 4.39
CA MET A 43 21.90 -5.83 3.44
C MET A 43 20.76 -5.08 4.15
N THR A 44 20.41 -3.90 3.63
CA THR A 44 19.28 -3.11 4.12
C THR A 44 17.99 -3.93 4.09
N ARG A 45 17.24 -3.91 5.19
CA ARG A 45 16.01 -4.69 5.36
C ARG A 45 14.83 -4.02 4.65
N GLN A 46 13.69 -4.71 4.60
CA GLN A 46 12.48 -4.21 3.92
C GLN A 46 11.82 -3.05 4.67
N TYR A 47 11.88 -3.07 6.00
CA TYR A 47 11.35 -2.06 6.90
C TYR A 47 12.31 -1.89 8.10
N PRO A 48 12.33 -0.73 8.77
CA PRO A 48 13.19 -0.51 9.93
C PRO A 48 12.77 -1.37 11.12
N GLN A 49 13.74 -1.98 11.79
CA GLN A 49 13.52 -2.79 13.00
C GLN A 49 13.80 -2.03 14.29
N TYR A 50 14.75 -1.10 14.23
CA TYR A 50 15.22 -0.30 15.36
C TYR A 50 14.81 1.15 15.18
N GLN A 51 14.59 1.85 16.29
CA GLN A 51 14.32 3.28 16.29
C GLN A 51 15.56 4.05 15.79
N SER A 52 15.33 5.00 14.88
CA SER A 52 16.35 5.97 14.47
C SER A 52 16.43 7.09 15.51
N ILE A 53 17.64 7.43 15.92
CA ILE A 53 17.92 8.37 17.01
C ILE A 53 18.84 9.47 16.49
N THR A 54 18.55 10.69 16.91
CA THR A 54 19.32 11.90 16.62
C THR A 54 19.78 12.57 17.91
N SER A 55 20.84 13.34 17.83
CA SER A 55 21.33 14.22 18.89
C SER A 55 21.54 15.63 18.35
N PRO A 56 21.38 16.68 19.18
CA PRO A 56 21.74 18.03 18.78
C PRO A 56 23.25 18.15 18.59
N LEU A 57 23.69 19.07 17.73
CA LEU A 57 25.09 19.24 17.36
C LEU A 57 26.01 19.42 18.59
N SER A 58 25.59 20.22 19.56
CA SER A 58 26.36 20.51 20.79
C SER A 58 26.63 19.29 21.67
N SER A 59 25.76 18.27 21.64
CA SER A 59 25.96 17.00 22.36
C SER A 59 26.77 16.02 21.51
N ARG A 60 26.53 16.03 20.19
CA ARG A 60 27.24 15.20 19.21
C ARG A 60 28.74 15.48 19.17
N GLU A 61 29.15 16.74 19.31
CA GLU A 61 30.56 17.15 19.42
C GLU A 61 31.29 16.49 20.61
N LYS A 62 30.55 16.17 21.66
CA LYS A 62 31.05 15.46 22.86
C LYS A 62 30.87 13.94 22.76
N GLY A 63 30.25 13.46 21.69
CA GLY A 63 29.86 12.05 21.54
C GLY A 63 28.69 11.66 22.42
N ASP A 64 27.94 12.61 23.00
CA ASP A 64 26.79 12.31 23.87
C ASP A 64 25.51 12.12 23.04
N TRP A 65 24.90 10.95 23.21
CA TRP A 65 23.66 10.53 22.57
C TRP A 65 22.57 10.14 23.58
N GLY A 66 22.78 10.40 24.88
CA GLY A 66 21.86 10.01 25.94
C GLY A 66 21.85 8.51 26.23
N PHE A 67 22.92 7.81 25.89
CA PHE A 67 23.13 6.37 26.16
C PHE A 67 24.13 6.14 27.28
N LYS A 68 24.36 4.87 27.63
CA LYS A 68 25.25 4.46 28.72
C LYS A 68 26.66 5.05 28.59
N ARG A 69 27.17 5.23 27.36
CA ARG A 69 28.52 5.73 27.07
C ARG A 69 28.49 6.67 25.86
N PRO A 70 29.44 7.62 25.75
CA PRO A 70 29.58 8.44 24.56
C PRO A 70 30.08 7.61 23.37
N PHE A 71 29.63 7.97 22.16
CA PHE A 71 29.99 7.27 20.92
C PHE A 71 31.25 7.85 20.26
N PRO A 72 31.98 7.04 19.47
CA PRO A 72 33.17 7.48 18.76
C PRO A 72 32.89 8.64 17.80
N LEU A 73 33.63 9.75 17.93
CA LEU A 73 33.45 10.95 17.11
C LEU A 73 33.76 10.71 15.62
N LYS A 74 34.71 9.81 15.32
CA LYS A 74 35.16 9.50 13.95
C LYS A 74 34.02 9.03 13.04
N SER A 75 33.07 8.25 13.56
CA SER A 75 31.95 7.70 12.78
C SER A 75 30.68 8.55 12.91
N THR A 76 30.54 9.36 13.96
CA THR A 76 29.29 10.06 14.30
C THR A 76 29.29 11.55 13.95
N LEU A 77 30.46 12.20 13.92
CA LEU A 77 30.56 13.66 13.74
C LEU A 77 30.74 14.07 12.27
N THR A 78 31.56 13.33 11.52
CA THR A 78 31.93 13.67 10.13
C THR A 78 30.83 13.41 9.11
N THR A 79 29.72 12.78 9.52
CA THR A 79 28.57 12.53 8.67
C THR A 79 27.61 13.72 8.65
N SER A 80 27.08 14.03 7.47
CA SER A 80 25.97 14.98 7.28
C SER A 80 24.64 14.44 7.81
N THR A 81 24.54 13.12 8.02
CA THR A 81 23.34 12.43 8.49
C THR A 81 23.59 11.79 9.85
N PRO A 82 23.43 12.55 10.96
CA PRO A 82 23.65 12.07 12.33
C PRO A 82 22.50 11.19 12.83
N LEU A 83 22.28 10.06 12.15
CA LEU A 83 21.19 9.14 12.41
C LEU A 83 21.77 7.78 12.79
N ILE A 84 21.46 7.32 13.99
CA ILE A 84 21.95 6.04 14.51
C ILE A 84 20.80 5.13 14.95
N ARG A 85 21.06 3.83 14.92
CA ARG A 85 20.25 2.80 15.57
C ARG A 85 21.13 2.05 16.57
N VAL A 86 20.57 1.76 17.74
CA VAL A 86 21.28 1.02 18.79
C VAL A 86 20.69 -0.39 18.85
N ASN A 87 21.55 -1.39 18.62
CA ASN A 87 21.16 -2.79 18.68
C ASN A 87 21.13 -3.26 20.14
N GLN A 88 22.20 -2.93 20.88
CA GLN A 88 22.38 -3.25 22.28
C GLN A 88 23.03 -2.08 23.01
N VAL A 89 22.42 -1.64 24.11
CA VAL A 89 22.94 -0.53 24.92
C VAL A 89 24.29 -0.86 25.55
N ASP A 90 24.49 -2.12 25.92
CA ASP A 90 25.73 -2.65 26.49
C ASP A 90 25.89 -4.10 26.02
N SER A 91 26.88 -4.33 25.15
CA SER A 91 27.21 -5.67 24.66
C SER A 91 28.14 -6.39 25.65
N ILE A 92 28.40 -7.69 25.38
CA ILE A 92 29.37 -8.50 26.14
C ILE A 92 30.78 -7.88 26.11
N GLU A 93 31.10 -7.13 25.06
CA GLU A 93 32.37 -6.46 24.86
C GLU A 93 32.46 -5.14 25.64
N SER A 94 31.46 -4.81 26.47
CA SER A 94 31.36 -3.53 27.20
C SER A 94 31.31 -2.29 26.30
N VAL A 95 30.89 -2.47 25.05
CA VAL A 95 30.68 -1.40 24.06
C VAL A 95 29.20 -1.34 23.73
N THR A 96 28.69 -0.15 23.41
CA THR A 96 27.34 -0.02 22.87
C THR A 96 27.37 -0.41 21.40
N ASP A 97 26.60 -1.43 21.02
CA ASP A 97 26.49 -1.85 19.62
C ASP A 97 25.50 -0.95 18.88
N PHE A 98 26.02 -0.18 17.92
CA PHE A 98 25.24 0.78 17.14
C PHE A 98 25.63 0.73 15.66
N ALA A 99 24.69 1.12 14.80
CA ALA A 99 24.90 1.26 13.37
C ALA A 99 24.25 2.55 12.86
N SER A 100 24.58 2.94 11.64
CA SER A 100 23.87 4.04 10.96
C SER A 100 22.41 3.66 10.70
N ALA A 101 21.50 4.60 10.93
CA ALA A 101 20.07 4.48 10.60
C ALA A 101 19.67 5.35 9.38
N ALA A 102 20.65 5.95 8.70
CA ALA A 102 20.42 6.82 7.55
C ALA A 102 19.80 6.07 6.36
N ASP A 103 20.03 4.76 6.26
CA ASP A 103 19.47 3.88 5.23
C ASP A 103 17.94 3.95 5.19
N HIS A 104 17.27 3.82 6.33
CA HIS A 104 15.81 3.85 6.43
C HIS A 104 15.24 5.27 6.56
N THR A 105 15.85 6.13 7.37
CA THR A 105 15.32 7.49 7.60
C THR A 105 15.36 8.33 6.33
N LEU A 106 16.47 8.32 5.57
CA LEU A 106 16.54 9.09 4.32
C LEU A 106 15.62 8.49 3.25
N SER A 107 15.41 7.17 3.26
CA SER A 107 14.45 6.53 2.36
C SER A 107 13.02 6.95 2.68
N LEU A 108 12.68 7.11 3.96
CA LEU A 108 11.39 7.66 4.40
C LEU A 108 11.22 9.11 3.94
N GLU A 109 12.22 9.96 4.15
CA GLU A 109 12.19 11.37 3.72
C GLU A 109 12.00 11.47 2.21
N LYS A 110 12.79 10.71 1.42
CA LYS A 110 12.64 10.64 -0.04
C LYS A 110 11.24 10.18 -0.45
N PHE A 111 10.65 9.21 0.25
CA PHE A 111 9.29 8.76 -0.02
C PHE A 111 8.26 9.87 0.21
N GLN A 112 8.40 10.61 1.31
CA GLN A 112 7.53 11.72 1.66
C GLN A 112 7.68 12.90 0.69
N GLU A 113 8.90 13.19 0.22
CA GLU A 113 9.17 14.19 -0.82
C GLU A 113 8.47 13.88 -2.15
N MET A 114 8.38 12.60 -2.53
CA MET A 114 7.62 12.17 -3.71
C MET A 114 6.09 12.33 -3.53
N ARG A 115 5.61 12.53 -2.30
CA ARG A 115 4.20 12.70 -1.90
C ARG A 115 3.28 11.61 -2.46
N ILE A 116 3.70 10.36 -2.32
CA ILE A 116 2.97 9.19 -2.82
C ILE A 116 1.94 8.77 -1.76
N PRO A 117 0.64 8.65 -2.12
CA PRO A 117 -0.38 8.11 -1.23
C PRO A 117 -0.37 6.58 -1.27
N LEU A 118 -0.86 5.99 -0.18
CA LEU A 118 -0.97 4.54 -0.05
C LEU A 118 -2.41 4.15 -0.41
N SER A 119 -2.53 3.18 -1.31
CA SER A 119 -3.81 2.65 -1.75
C SER A 119 -3.94 1.16 -1.46
N ILE A 120 -5.18 0.68 -1.49
CA ILE A 120 -5.47 -0.74 -1.38
C ILE A 120 -5.05 -1.44 -2.69
N PRO A 121 -4.53 -2.68 -2.65
CA PRO A 121 -4.26 -3.44 -3.86
C PRO A 121 -5.56 -3.62 -4.67
N LYS A 122 -5.51 -3.31 -5.97
CA LYS A 122 -6.63 -3.59 -6.88
C LYS A 122 -6.80 -5.11 -7.01
N GLY A 123 -8.03 -5.59 -6.79
CA GLY A 123 -8.39 -6.96 -7.17
C GLY A 123 -8.27 -7.11 -8.68
N ASN A 124 -7.63 -8.19 -9.16
CA ASN A 124 -7.47 -8.44 -10.61
C ASN A 124 -8.80 -8.26 -11.36
N GLU A 125 -8.85 -7.28 -12.26
CA GLU A 125 -9.93 -6.92 -13.21
C GLU A 125 -10.19 -8.02 -14.24
N LYS A 126 -10.53 -9.24 -13.79
CA LYS A 126 -10.99 -10.33 -14.67
C LYS A 126 -12.51 -10.48 -14.67
N SER A 127 -13.23 -9.71 -13.84
CA SER A 127 -14.69 -9.66 -13.86
C SER A 127 -15.15 -8.39 -14.61
N GLY A 128 -15.56 -8.55 -15.86
CA GLY A 128 -15.95 -7.45 -16.76
C GLY A 128 -17.25 -6.71 -16.40
N ILE A 129 -17.69 -6.74 -15.15
CA ILE A 129 -19.00 -6.22 -14.72
C ILE A 129 -18.88 -5.00 -13.77
N SER A 130 -17.70 -4.71 -13.21
CA SER A 130 -17.51 -3.60 -12.24
C SER A 130 -16.67 -2.42 -12.77
N VAL A 131 -16.79 -2.09 -14.06
CA VAL A 131 -15.85 -1.16 -14.73
C VAL A 131 -16.17 0.34 -14.51
N ARG A 132 -17.28 0.73 -13.87
CA ARG A 132 -17.68 2.16 -13.86
C ARG A 132 -17.29 2.98 -12.61
N ASN A 133 -17.05 2.37 -11.45
CA ASN A 133 -16.80 3.13 -10.20
C ASN A 133 -15.43 2.88 -9.52
N ASP A 134 -14.65 1.89 -9.95
CA ASP A 134 -13.39 1.49 -9.27
C ASP A 134 -12.11 1.95 -10.03
N ALA A 135 -12.27 2.92 -10.94
CA ALA A 135 -11.15 3.54 -11.64
C ALA A 135 -10.19 4.25 -10.66
N TRP A 136 -10.74 4.78 -9.56
CA TRP A 136 -10.00 5.51 -8.54
C TRP A 136 -9.41 4.59 -7.48
N ARG A 137 -8.14 4.81 -7.18
CA ARG A 137 -7.41 4.08 -6.15
C ARG A 137 -7.96 4.50 -4.79
N LYS A 138 -8.52 3.55 -4.04
CA LYS A 138 -9.05 3.83 -2.72
C LYS A 138 -7.92 3.99 -1.70
N SER A 139 -8.01 5.07 -0.91
CA SER A 139 -7.12 5.34 0.21
C SER A 139 -7.17 4.21 1.23
N VAL A 140 -6.05 4.01 1.94
CA VAL A 140 -6.02 3.10 3.09
C VAL A 140 -6.76 3.68 4.30
N PHE A 141 -6.79 5.01 4.45
CA PHE A 141 -7.34 5.72 5.61
C PHE A 141 -8.83 6.04 5.47
N GLU A 142 -9.61 5.07 5.01
CA GLU A 142 -11.05 5.19 4.85
C GLU A 142 -11.76 4.58 6.06
N GLU A 143 -12.82 5.21 6.55
CA GLU A 143 -13.55 4.74 7.75
C GLU A 143 -14.17 3.36 7.56
N ASP A 144 -14.40 2.95 6.32
CA ASP A 144 -14.94 1.65 5.99
C ASP A 144 -13.89 0.53 5.89
N LEU A 145 -12.61 0.85 6.10
CA LEU A 145 -11.47 -0.07 5.92
C LEU A 145 -10.44 0.01 7.04
N ASP A 146 -10.10 1.21 7.50
CA ASP A 146 -9.19 1.42 8.63
C ASP A 146 -9.92 1.26 9.96
N PHE A 147 -10.29 0.02 10.24
CA PHE A 147 -10.83 -0.37 11.53
C PHE A 147 -10.28 -1.74 11.91
N THR A 148 -10.02 -1.90 13.21
CA THR A 148 -9.44 -3.14 13.76
C THR A 148 -10.46 -3.93 14.57
N GLU A 149 -11.44 -3.24 15.16
CA GLU A 149 -12.48 -3.85 15.96
C GLU A 149 -13.61 -4.41 15.11
N TYR A 150 -14.16 -5.57 15.50
CA TYR A 150 -15.34 -6.12 14.85
C TYR A 150 -16.58 -5.31 15.21
N ARG A 151 -17.21 -4.65 14.23
CA ARG A 151 -18.49 -3.94 14.41
C ARG A 151 -19.66 -4.88 14.12
N LYS A 152 -20.51 -5.13 15.12
CA LYS A 152 -21.74 -5.93 14.97
C LYS A 152 -22.70 -5.24 13.99
N GLY A 153 -23.23 -5.99 13.02
CA GLY A 153 -24.23 -5.49 12.06
C GLY A 153 -23.70 -5.12 10.68
N ARG A 154 -22.38 -5.13 10.46
CA ARG A 154 -21.81 -4.98 9.11
C ARG A 154 -21.58 -6.36 8.49
N ILE A 155 -22.11 -6.56 7.28
CA ILE A 155 -21.96 -7.80 6.51
C ILE A 155 -20.53 -7.94 5.97
N ASP A 156 -19.87 -6.81 5.67
CA ASP A 156 -18.53 -6.77 5.09
C ASP A 156 -17.43 -6.70 6.16
N ASP A 157 -16.65 -7.77 6.28
CA ASP A 157 -15.42 -7.78 7.08
C ASP A 157 -14.22 -7.32 6.25
N LYS A 158 -14.09 -6.00 6.07
CA LYS A 158 -12.98 -5.37 5.33
C LYS A 158 -11.77 -5.02 6.21
N ARG A 159 -11.70 -5.57 7.43
CA ARG A 159 -10.59 -5.33 8.36
C ARG A 159 -9.27 -5.75 7.71
N TRP A 160 -8.21 -5.04 8.05
CA TRP A 160 -6.85 -5.40 7.66
C TRP A 160 -6.11 -6.18 8.77
N LYS A 161 -6.53 -6.03 10.03
CA LYS A 161 -5.90 -6.68 11.20
C LYS A 161 -6.75 -7.85 11.70
N PHE A 162 -6.16 -9.04 11.68
CA PHE A 162 -6.77 -10.28 12.13
C PHE A 162 -5.96 -10.89 13.29
N GLN A 163 -6.62 -11.52 14.25
CA GLN A 163 -5.94 -12.26 15.32
C GLN A 163 -5.45 -13.63 14.84
N GLY A 164 -6.18 -14.24 13.91
CA GLY A 164 -5.83 -15.50 13.28
C GLY A 164 -4.72 -15.34 12.24
N PRO A 165 -3.89 -16.36 12.04
CA PRO A 165 -2.88 -16.34 10.99
C PRO A 165 -3.53 -16.44 9.61
N TRP A 166 -2.83 -15.97 8.59
CA TRP A 166 -3.22 -16.24 7.20
C TRP A 166 -2.68 -17.61 6.77
N LEU A 167 -3.60 -18.56 6.61
CA LEU A 167 -3.26 -19.97 6.42
C LEU A 167 -2.40 -20.24 5.17
N ALA A 168 -2.62 -19.49 4.08
CA ALA A 168 -1.93 -19.70 2.80
C ALA A 168 -0.42 -19.42 2.85
N ARG A 169 0.06 -18.63 3.84
CA ARG A 169 1.48 -18.31 4.00
C ARG A 169 2.18 -19.16 5.05
N MET A 170 1.44 -19.94 5.84
CA MET A 170 2.04 -20.77 6.89
C MET A 170 2.81 -21.94 6.27
N THR A 171 3.98 -22.23 6.82
CA THR A 171 4.68 -23.49 6.54
C THR A 171 3.92 -24.65 7.19
N GLU A 172 4.09 -25.86 6.65
CA GLU A 172 3.41 -27.06 7.15
C GLU A 172 3.63 -27.28 8.66
N GLY A 173 4.89 -27.17 9.12
CA GLY A 173 5.21 -27.31 10.54
C GLY A 173 4.56 -26.24 11.42
N ALA A 174 4.51 -24.98 10.95
CA ALA A 174 3.82 -23.91 11.65
C ALA A 174 2.31 -24.15 11.70
N PHE A 175 1.72 -24.67 10.62
CA PHE A 175 0.31 -24.99 10.52
C PHE A 175 -0.09 -26.11 11.50
N ILE A 176 0.67 -27.21 11.53
CA ILE A 176 0.46 -28.31 12.49
C ILE A 176 0.59 -27.80 13.92
N GLY A 177 1.60 -26.97 14.19
CA GLY A 177 1.79 -26.33 15.49
C GLY A 177 0.59 -25.47 15.91
N TYR A 178 0.04 -24.68 14.97
CA TYR A 178 -1.14 -23.86 15.20
C TYR A 178 -2.39 -24.71 15.46
N LEU A 179 -2.62 -25.77 14.69
CA LEU A 179 -3.74 -26.69 14.92
C LEU A 179 -3.71 -27.29 16.33
N ASN A 180 -2.54 -27.77 16.76
CA ASN A 180 -2.39 -28.42 18.06
C ASN A 180 -2.50 -27.44 19.22
N LYS A 181 -1.88 -26.26 19.13
CA LYS A 181 -1.80 -25.30 20.24
C LYS A 181 -2.97 -24.33 20.31
N LYS A 182 -3.62 -23.99 19.20
CA LYS A 182 -4.63 -22.93 19.13
C LYS A 182 -6.02 -23.42 18.72
N VAL A 183 -6.13 -24.38 17.81
CA VAL A 183 -7.43 -24.84 17.27
C VAL A 183 -8.04 -25.98 18.08
N ARG A 184 -7.29 -27.07 18.31
CA ARG A 184 -7.75 -28.24 19.08
C ARG A 184 -8.31 -27.91 20.47
N PRO A 185 -7.70 -27.05 21.31
CA PRO A 185 -8.24 -26.77 22.64
C PRO A 185 -9.56 -25.99 22.61
N LYS A 186 -9.87 -25.26 21.51
CA LYS A 186 -11.07 -24.43 21.38
C LYS A 186 -12.32 -25.18 20.90
N ARG A 187 -12.27 -26.52 20.80
CA ARG A 187 -13.41 -27.33 20.31
C ARG A 187 -14.65 -27.19 21.18
N ALA A 188 -14.50 -27.14 22.50
CA ALA A 188 -15.63 -27.00 23.42
C ALA A 188 -16.34 -25.65 23.25
N GLU A 189 -15.57 -24.56 23.18
CA GLU A 189 -16.06 -23.21 22.92
C GLU A 189 -16.80 -23.13 21.57
N PHE A 190 -16.25 -23.74 20.53
CA PHE A 190 -16.89 -23.76 19.22
C PHE A 190 -18.22 -24.52 19.21
N ARG A 191 -18.32 -25.65 19.94
CA ARG A 191 -19.59 -26.37 20.09
C ARG A 191 -20.64 -25.51 20.79
N GLN A 192 -20.27 -24.71 21.79
CA GLN A 192 -21.18 -23.76 22.44
C GLN A 192 -21.65 -22.67 21.48
N LEU A 193 -20.76 -22.13 20.63
CA LEU A 193 -21.11 -21.16 19.59
C LEU A 193 -22.14 -21.75 18.61
N LEU A 194 -21.91 -22.97 18.13
CA LEU A 194 -22.83 -23.64 17.22
C LEU A 194 -24.20 -23.89 17.87
N LYS A 195 -24.25 -24.30 19.14
CA LYS A 195 -25.51 -24.40 19.90
C LYS A 195 -26.23 -23.06 19.96
N LYS A 196 -25.52 -21.97 20.31
CA LYS A 196 -26.12 -20.63 20.35
C LYS A 196 -26.72 -20.21 19.00
N ARG A 197 -26.00 -20.45 17.90
CA ARG A 197 -26.49 -20.17 16.53
C ARG A 197 -27.70 -21.02 16.15
N LEU A 198 -27.72 -22.29 16.55
CA LEU A 198 -28.86 -23.18 16.34
C LEU A 198 -30.09 -22.67 17.10
N ALA A 199 -29.93 -22.26 18.37
CA ALA A 199 -31.02 -21.63 19.13
C ALA A 199 -31.55 -20.36 18.45
N GLU A 200 -30.65 -19.48 17.99
CA GLU A 200 -31.01 -18.28 17.22
C GLU A 200 -31.80 -18.62 15.94
N SER A 201 -31.36 -19.64 15.20
CA SER A 201 -32.05 -20.10 13.97
C SER A 201 -33.41 -20.73 14.26
N LEU A 202 -33.55 -21.52 15.32
CA LEU A 202 -34.86 -22.08 15.71
C LEU A 202 -35.80 -20.98 16.19
N ASN A 203 -35.29 -20.02 16.95
CA ASN A 203 -36.05 -18.86 17.40
C ASN A 203 -36.52 -18.01 16.22
N SER A 204 -35.68 -17.77 15.22
CA SER A 204 -36.09 -17.02 14.02
C SER A 204 -37.17 -17.76 13.23
N LYS A 205 -37.01 -19.08 13.00
CA LYS A 205 -38.01 -19.91 12.31
C LYS A 205 -39.36 -19.96 13.05
N ARG A 206 -39.32 -20.04 14.39
CA ARG A 206 -40.54 -20.01 15.22
C ARG A 206 -41.20 -18.63 15.18
N ALA A 207 -40.41 -17.57 15.20
CA ALA A 207 -40.93 -16.20 15.09
C ALA A 207 -41.58 -15.93 13.73
N THR A 208 -40.97 -16.38 12.62
CA THR A 208 -41.56 -16.23 11.28
C THR A 208 -42.83 -17.05 11.14
N ALA A 209 -42.85 -18.31 11.60
CA ALA A 209 -44.04 -19.14 11.55
C ALA A 209 -45.18 -18.59 12.42
N ALA A 210 -44.87 -18.05 13.61
CA ALA A 210 -45.88 -17.41 14.46
C ALA A 210 -46.44 -16.13 13.82
N MET A 211 -45.60 -15.34 13.15
CA MET A 211 -46.02 -14.15 12.39
C MET A 211 -46.93 -14.51 11.22
N GLU A 212 -46.60 -15.56 10.46
CA GLU A 212 -47.42 -16.06 9.35
C GLU A 212 -48.78 -16.61 9.83
N GLN A 213 -48.81 -17.22 11.01
CA GLN A 213 -50.02 -17.74 11.64
C GLN A 213 -50.79 -16.69 12.45
N GLY A 214 -50.30 -15.45 12.56
CA GLY A 214 -50.94 -14.36 13.32
C GLY A 214 -50.92 -14.56 14.85
N ASN A 215 -50.10 -15.47 15.37
CA ASN A 215 -49.99 -15.78 16.80
C ASN A 215 -48.90 -14.94 17.49
N THR A 216 -49.00 -14.82 18.82
CA THR A 216 -47.97 -14.13 19.62
C THR A 216 -46.64 -14.89 19.61
N ALA A 217 -45.53 -14.15 19.66
CA ALA A 217 -44.19 -14.73 19.53
C ALA A 217 -43.89 -15.73 20.67
N PRO A 218 -43.47 -16.98 20.36
CA PRO A 218 -43.19 -18.00 21.37
C PRO A 218 -41.93 -17.70 22.20
N ASN A 219 -41.81 -18.38 23.35
CA ASN A 219 -40.67 -18.24 24.26
C ASN A 219 -39.34 -18.58 23.56
N LYS A 220 -38.32 -17.74 23.81
CA LYS A 220 -36.98 -17.89 23.23
C LYS A 220 -36.27 -19.11 23.82
N ILE A 221 -35.84 -20.03 22.96
CA ILE A 221 -35.01 -21.18 23.31
C ILE A 221 -33.61 -20.69 23.65
N GLN A 222 -33.02 -21.19 24.74
CA GLN A 222 -31.63 -20.92 25.11
C GLN A 222 -30.70 -22.02 24.58
N ALA A 223 -29.39 -21.72 24.52
CA ALA A 223 -28.40 -22.67 24.03
C ALA A 223 -28.28 -23.96 24.89
N SER A 224 -28.75 -23.91 26.14
CA SER A 224 -28.81 -25.05 27.07
C SER A 224 -29.86 -26.08 26.69
N ASP A 225 -30.94 -25.65 26.02
CA ASP A 225 -32.15 -26.45 25.84
C ASP A 225 -32.13 -27.27 24.54
N ILE A 226 -31.00 -27.22 23.82
CA ILE A 226 -30.80 -27.94 22.56
C ILE A 226 -30.41 -29.38 22.87
N THR A 227 -31.20 -30.31 22.32
CA THR A 227 -30.92 -31.74 22.40
C THR A 227 -29.68 -32.11 21.60
N GLU A 228 -28.98 -33.17 22.03
CA GLU A 228 -27.77 -33.62 21.35
C GLU A 228 -28.06 -34.10 19.93
N ASP A 229 -29.20 -34.73 19.69
CA ASP A 229 -29.64 -35.18 18.37
C ASP A 229 -29.79 -34.01 17.39
N GLN A 230 -30.52 -32.95 17.80
CA GLN A 230 -30.69 -31.73 17.00
C GLN A 230 -29.34 -31.09 16.65
N PHE A 231 -28.40 -31.11 17.60
CA PHE A 231 -27.05 -30.61 17.37
C PHE A 231 -26.29 -31.46 16.35
N THR A 232 -26.37 -32.80 16.43
CA THR A 232 -25.68 -33.68 15.48
C THR A 232 -26.20 -33.53 14.06
N ASP A 233 -27.52 -33.41 13.88
CA ASP A 233 -28.13 -33.20 12.57
C ASP A 233 -27.76 -31.84 11.98
N TYR A 234 -27.69 -30.80 12.81
CA TYR A 234 -27.20 -29.50 12.39
C TYR A 234 -25.74 -29.55 11.92
N VAL A 235 -24.87 -30.27 12.63
CA VAL A 235 -23.49 -30.47 12.19
C VAL A 235 -23.42 -31.26 10.89
N ARG A 236 -24.30 -32.25 10.66
CA ARG A 236 -24.38 -32.97 9.38
C ARG A 236 -24.80 -32.02 8.24
N ALA A 237 -25.80 -31.17 8.47
CA ALA A 237 -26.24 -30.16 7.50
C ALA A 237 -25.12 -29.15 7.15
N LEU A 238 -24.31 -28.74 8.13
CA LEU A 238 -23.14 -27.90 7.89
C LEU A 238 -22.02 -28.60 7.12
N ARG A 239 -21.95 -29.94 7.12
CA ARG A 239 -20.96 -30.67 6.29
C ARG A 239 -21.32 -30.63 4.80
N SER A 240 -22.62 -30.63 4.47
CA SER A 240 -23.07 -30.41 3.09
C SER A 240 -22.82 -28.98 2.64
N ASP A 241 -23.00 -27.99 3.52
CA ASP A 241 -22.78 -26.58 3.22
C ASP A 241 -21.42 -26.09 3.72
N ARG A 242 -20.39 -26.39 2.93
CA ARG A 242 -18.99 -26.04 3.27
C ARG A 242 -18.76 -24.52 3.37
N ALA A 243 -19.50 -23.72 2.60
CA ALA A 243 -19.30 -22.27 2.55
C ALA A 243 -19.68 -21.64 3.90
N THR A 244 -20.84 -22.00 4.44
CA THR A 244 -21.29 -21.48 5.73
C THR A 244 -20.44 -22.03 6.88
N LEU A 245 -20.02 -23.29 6.80
CA LEU A 245 -19.09 -23.86 7.78
C LEU A 245 -17.76 -23.10 7.83
N TYR A 246 -17.13 -22.84 6.66
CA TYR A 246 -15.89 -22.09 6.61
C TYR A 246 -16.07 -20.65 7.08
N GLY A 247 -17.19 -20.00 6.75
CA GLY A 247 -17.53 -18.68 7.26
C GLY A 247 -17.68 -18.63 8.79
N LEU A 248 -18.26 -19.67 9.40
CA LEU A 248 -18.37 -19.76 10.86
C LEU A 248 -17.01 -20.03 11.52
N VAL A 249 -16.20 -20.93 10.94
CA VAL A 249 -14.86 -21.24 11.43
C VAL A 249 -13.94 -20.02 11.31
N SER A 250 -13.99 -19.30 10.19
CA SER A 250 -13.19 -18.09 9.98
C SER A 250 -13.57 -16.98 10.95
N LYS A 251 -14.86 -16.73 11.17
CA LYS A 251 -15.35 -15.77 12.17
C LYS A 251 -14.94 -16.16 13.59
N PHE A 252 -14.98 -17.45 13.94
CA PHE A 252 -14.62 -17.92 15.29
C PHE A 252 -13.11 -17.84 15.58
N LEU A 253 -12.29 -18.23 14.61
CA LEU A 253 -10.83 -18.19 14.72
C LEU A 253 -10.23 -16.83 14.32
N ASP A 254 -11.09 -15.88 13.93
CA ASP A 254 -10.73 -14.56 13.39
C ASP A 254 -9.65 -14.68 12.30
N LEU A 255 -9.86 -15.60 11.36
CA LEU A 255 -8.94 -15.88 10.26
C LEU A 255 -9.06 -14.81 9.18
N ALA A 256 -7.92 -14.44 8.62
CA ALA A 256 -7.89 -13.63 7.42
C ALA A 256 -8.66 -14.31 6.26
N PRO A 257 -9.40 -13.54 5.45
CA PRO A 257 -10.18 -14.07 4.35
C PRO A 257 -9.25 -14.77 3.36
N LEU A 258 -9.62 -16.00 3.01
CA LEU A 258 -9.03 -16.72 1.91
C LEU A 258 -9.79 -16.30 0.65
N GLY A 259 -9.07 -15.92 -0.41
CA GLY A 259 -9.68 -15.59 -1.68
C GLY A 259 -10.62 -16.71 -2.14
N GLN A 260 -11.70 -16.33 -2.84
CA GLN A 260 -12.67 -17.30 -3.35
C GLN A 260 -11.93 -18.38 -4.15
N PRO A 261 -12.20 -19.69 -3.90
CA PRO A 261 -11.59 -20.75 -4.66
C PRO A 261 -11.99 -20.57 -6.13
N VAL A 262 -10.97 -20.47 -6.99
CA VAL A 262 -11.14 -20.45 -8.45
C VAL A 262 -11.87 -21.72 -8.88
N GLY A 263 -13.04 -21.58 -9.51
CA GLY A 263 -13.68 -22.66 -10.27
C GLY A 263 -15.03 -23.19 -9.78
N ILE A 264 -15.72 -22.57 -8.80
CA ILE A 264 -17.05 -23.05 -8.38
C ILE A 264 -18.13 -21.98 -8.66
N ILE A 265 -18.92 -22.22 -9.71
CA ILE A 265 -20.08 -21.41 -10.13
C ILE A 265 -21.15 -21.31 -9.02
N GLN A 266 -21.16 -22.21 -8.04
CA GLN A 266 -22.15 -22.25 -6.96
C GLN A 266 -22.08 -21.07 -5.98
N THR A 267 -21.01 -20.26 -5.97
CA THR A 267 -20.89 -19.11 -5.06
C THR A 267 -21.75 -17.92 -5.47
N PHE A 268 -22.14 -17.79 -6.74
CA PHE A 268 -23.07 -16.73 -7.17
C PHE A 268 -24.50 -16.92 -6.62
N LEU A 269 -24.87 -18.15 -6.25
CA LEU A 269 -26.16 -18.47 -5.61
C LEU A 269 -26.11 -18.40 -4.08
N ALA A 270 -24.91 -18.39 -3.49
CA ALA A 270 -24.71 -18.33 -2.05
C ALA A 270 -24.63 -16.87 -1.54
N ALA A 271 -25.58 -16.02 -1.94
CA ALA A 271 -25.75 -14.66 -1.42
C ALA A 271 -26.41 -14.67 -0.02
N GLY A 272 -25.88 -15.48 0.91
CA GLY A 272 -26.32 -15.52 2.29
C GLY A 272 -25.40 -14.73 3.21
N GLU A 273 -25.87 -14.38 4.42
CA GLU A 273 -25.14 -13.67 5.50
C GLU A 273 -23.79 -14.33 5.94
N ASN A 274 -23.47 -15.48 5.37
CA ASN A 274 -22.30 -16.30 5.66
C ASN A 274 -21.36 -16.46 4.46
N ALA A 275 -21.64 -15.82 3.31
CA ALA A 275 -20.69 -15.72 2.22
C ALA A 275 -19.42 -15.01 2.73
N ALA A 276 -18.24 -15.52 2.35
CA ALA A 276 -16.98 -14.88 2.70
C ALA A 276 -16.96 -13.48 2.07
N ALA A 277 -16.99 -12.44 2.90
CA ALA A 277 -16.94 -11.05 2.45
C ALA A 277 -15.73 -10.87 1.52
N GLU A 278 -15.96 -10.24 0.36
CA GLU A 278 -14.89 -9.94 -0.60
C GLU A 278 -13.95 -8.91 0.02
N SER A 279 -12.89 -9.40 0.66
CA SER A 279 -11.83 -8.56 1.20
C SER A 279 -10.81 -8.27 0.10
N PRO A 280 -10.32 -7.01 0.00
CA PRO A 280 -9.28 -6.66 -0.97
C PRO A 280 -8.00 -7.48 -0.81
N TYR A 281 -7.79 -8.05 0.38
CA TYR A 281 -6.64 -8.85 0.74
C TYR A 281 -6.85 -10.36 0.56
N GLY A 282 -7.97 -10.81 -0.01
CA GLY A 282 -8.26 -12.25 -0.09
C GLY A 282 -7.24 -13.06 -0.92
N LYS A 283 -6.74 -12.50 -2.02
CA LYS A 283 -5.79 -13.18 -2.92
C LYS A 283 -4.34 -13.06 -2.45
N SER A 284 -3.92 -11.85 -2.08
CA SER A 284 -2.55 -11.58 -1.66
C SER A 284 -2.31 -11.94 -0.19
N GLY A 285 -3.34 -11.87 0.65
CA GLY A 285 -3.23 -11.90 2.11
C GLY A 285 -3.21 -10.49 2.71
N PRO A 286 -3.63 -10.32 3.98
CA PRO A 286 -3.57 -9.02 4.65
C PRO A 286 -2.12 -8.62 4.93
N PRO A 287 -1.82 -7.30 4.97
CA PRO A 287 -0.51 -6.81 5.36
C PRO A 287 -0.21 -7.15 6.84
N PRO A 288 1.07 -7.32 7.21
CA PRO A 288 1.46 -7.67 8.58
C PRO A 288 1.37 -6.47 9.54
N SER A 289 1.34 -5.26 8.99
CA SER A 289 1.15 -3.98 9.68
C SER A 289 -0.07 -3.25 9.09
N HIS A 290 -0.35 -2.04 9.58
CA HIS A 290 -1.31 -1.16 8.93
C HIS A 290 -0.99 -1.05 7.41
N PRO A 291 -1.98 -0.96 6.49
CA PRO A 291 -1.69 -1.00 5.05
C PRO A 291 -0.91 0.23 4.54
N SER A 292 -0.76 1.29 5.34
CA SER A 292 0.18 2.39 5.06
C SER A 292 1.61 2.13 5.55
N ALA A 293 1.82 1.11 6.39
CA ALA A 293 3.06 0.82 7.12
C ALA A 293 3.68 2.02 7.89
N GLY A 294 2.92 3.12 8.09
CA GLY A 294 3.43 4.35 8.68
C GLY A 294 4.42 5.13 7.80
N ILE A 295 4.52 4.82 6.50
CA ILE A 295 5.48 5.50 5.59
C ILE A 295 4.93 6.82 5.05
N SER A 296 3.62 6.89 4.79
CA SER A 296 2.92 8.06 4.30
C SER A 296 1.49 8.09 4.84
N TYR A 297 1.01 9.29 5.12
CA TYR A 297 -0.30 9.58 5.68
C TYR A 297 -1.20 10.35 4.71
N LEU A 298 -0.77 10.47 3.44
CA LEU A 298 -1.57 11.08 2.40
C LEU A 298 -2.72 10.15 2.00
N ARG A 299 -3.95 10.67 2.02
CA ARG A 299 -5.14 9.94 1.56
C ARG A 299 -5.21 9.87 0.04
N THR A 300 -4.85 10.96 -0.62
CA THR A 300 -4.97 11.12 -2.07
C THR A 300 -3.82 11.97 -2.62
N ASN A 301 -3.56 11.82 -3.91
CA ASN A 301 -2.67 12.66 -4.72
C ASN A 301 -3.46 13.53 -5.72
N SER A 302 -4.76 13.69 -5.53
CA SER A 302 -5.65 14.49 -6.38
C SER A 302 -5.49 15.99 -6.12
N TYR A 303 -4.28 16.50 -6.34
CA TYR A 303 -3.97 17.93 -6.32
C TYR A 303 -3.01 18.24 -7.49
N MET A 304 -3.02 19.50 -7.94
CA MET A 304 -2.14 19.96 -9.00
C MET A 304 -1.02 20.81 -8.40
N GLU A 305 0.22 20.53 -8.80
CA GLU A 305 1.38 21.33 -8.41
C GLU A 305 1.39 22.61 -9.24
N ASN A 306 1.35 23.77 -8.57
CA ASN A 306 1.41 25.05 -9.25
C ASN A 306 2.88 25.44 -9.50
N HIS A 307 3.30 25.46 -10.76
CA HIS A 307 4.64 25.88 -11.13
C HIS A 307 4.72 27.42 -11.12
N PRO A 308 5.79 28.03 -10.56
CA PRO A 308 5.89 29.50 -10.44
C PRO A 308 5.75 30.27 -11.76
N VAL A 309 6.23 29.68 -12.86
CA VAL A 309 6.23 30.33 -14.19
C VAL A 309 5.11 29.80 -15.10
N TYR A 310 4.84 28.50 -15.05
CA TYR A 310 3.98 27.80 -16.01
C TYR A 310 2.56 27.59 -15.49
N GLY A 311 2.30 27.90 -14.23
CA GLY A 311 1.02 27.67 -13.60
C GLY A 311 0.75 26.20 -13.27
N PRO A 312 -0.52 25.79 -13.11
CA PRO A 312 -0.90 24.47 -12.62
C PRO A 312 -0.49 23.38 -13.61
N GLN A 313 0.32 22.44 -13.13
CA GLN A 313 0.85 21.34 -13.94
C GLN A 313 -0.17 20.19 -14.04
N LYS A 314 -0.35 19.67 -15.26
CA LYS A 314 -1.21 18.50 -15.53
C LYS A 314 -0.69 17.23 -14.86
N GLN A 315 0.63 17.05 -14.84
CA GLN A 315 1.29 15.92 -14.20
C GLN A 315 2.19 16.42 -13.07
N ARG A 316 2.42 15.53 -12.09
CA ARG A 316 3.33 15.80 -10.99
C ARG A 316 4.78 15.79 -11.46
N THR A 317 5.63 16.45 -10.69
CA THR A 317 7.08 16.45 -10.91
C THR A 317 7.63 15.02 -10.99
N PRO A 318 8.25 14.62 -12.13
CA PRO A 318 8.77 13.27 -12.28
C PRO A 318 10.04 13.06 -11.44
N THR A 319 10.25 11.82 -11.04
CA THR A 319 11.37 11.41 -10.19
C THR A 319 12.44 10.70 -11.01
N LEU A 320 13.71 11.00 -10.76
CA LEU A 320 14.81 10.33 -11.43
C LEU A 320 15.08 8.98 -10.75
N ALA A 321 14.94 7.91 -11.53
CA ALA A 321 15.19 6.54 -11.13
C ALA A 321 16.46 5.99 -11.76
N ARG A 322 17.08 4.99 -11.11
CA ARG A 322 18.19 4.21 -11.67
C ARG A 322 17.69 2.86 -12.16
N VAL A 323 18.24 2.37 -13.27
CA VAL A 323 18.03 0.97 -13.66
C VAL A 323 18.95 0.09 -12.80
N VAL A 324 18.35 -0.79 -12.00
CA VAL A 324 19.08 -1.65 -11.05
C VAL A 324 19.28 -3.04 -11.62
N TYR A 325 18.25 -3.56 -12.30
CA TYR A 325 18.30 -4.89 -12.90
C TYR A 325 17.62 -4.85 -14.27
N PRO A 326 18.29 -5.32 -15.34
CA PRO A 326 17.68 -5.40 -16.66
C PRO A 326 16.53 -6.42 -16.66
N ARG A 327 15.69 -6.35 -17.67
CA ARG A 327 14.61 -7.31 -17.89
C ARG A 327 15.19 -8.71 -18.07
N GLN A 328 14.55 -9.71 -17.44
CA GLN A 328 14.91 -11.11 -17.63
C GLN A 328 13.66 -11.90 -18.02
N GLY A 329 13.54 -12.20 -19.32
CA GLY A 329 12.39 -12.90 -19.90
C GLY A 329 11.06 -12.20 -19.59
N PRO A 330 10.12 -12.86 -18.90
CA PRO A 330 8.82 -12.27 -18.54
C PRO A 330 8.89 -11.28 -17.36
N SER A 331 9.99 -11.26 -16.59
CA SER A 331 10.13 -10.38 -15.43
C SER A 331 10.47 -8.96 -15.87
N PRO A 332 9.72 -7.92 -15.43
CA PRO A 332 10.02 -6.53 -15.78
C PRO A 332 11.37 -6.10 -15.22
N ALA A 333 11.98 -5.09 -15.86
CA ALA A 333 13.19 -4.46 -15.33
C ALA A 333 12.92 -3.83 -13.96
N LYS A 334 13.95 -3.80 -13.09
CA LYS A 334 13.84 -3.22 -11.74
C LYS A 334 14.46 -1.85 -11.70
N LEU A 335 13.70 -0.88 -11.20
CA LEU A 335 14.09 0.51 -11.07
C LEU A 335 14.26 0.89 -9.59
N GLY A 336 15.33 1.61 -9.28
CA GLY A 336 15.58 2.21 -7.97
C GLY A 336 14.99 3.61 -7.91
N VAL A 337 13.89 3.79 -7.18
CA VAL A 337 13.13 5.05 -7.04
C VAL A 337 13.12 5.48 -5.57
N GLY A 338 13.76 6.60 -5.25
CA GLY A 338 13.71 7.17 -3.89
C GLY A 338 14.22 6.26 -2.77
N GLY A 339 15.08 5.27 -3.07
CA GLY A 339 15.55 4.27 -2.09
C GLY A 339 14.79 2.94 -2.11
N PHE A 340 13.69 2.86 -2.88
CA PHE A 340 12.89 1.65 -3.07
C PHE A 340 13.18 1.00 -4.42
N VAL A 341 12.97 -0.32 -4.51
CA VAL A 341 13.05 -1.06 -5.76
C VAL A 341 11.64 -1.37 -6.25
N ALA A 342 11.35 -1.00 -7.49
CA ALA A 342 10.04 -1.12 -8.11
C ALA A 342 10.14 -1.68 -9.53
N ASP A 343 9.02 -2.19 -10.03
CA ASP A 343 8.93 -2.70 -11.40
C ASP A 343 8.83 -1.54 -12.39
N SER A 344 9.41 -1.73 -13.58
CA SER A 344 9.30 -0.77 -14.68
C SER A 344 7.83 -0.49 -15.03
N PRO A 345 7.48 0.74 -15.45
CA PRO A 345 6.12 1.10 -15.81
C PRO A 345 5.50 0.12 -16.83
N PRO A 346 4.28 -0.39 -16.59
CA PRO A 346 3.59 -1.28 -17.52
C PRO A 346 3.14 -0.52 -18.78
N GLY A 347 2.89 -1.24 -19.87
CA GLY A 347 2.46 -0.66 -21.16
C GLY A 347 3.56 -0.70 -22.22
N ASP A 348 3.32 -0.01 -23.34
CA ASP A 348 4.28 0.13 -24.45
C ASP A 348 4.98 1.49 -24.37
N ASN A 349 6.17 1.50 -23.79
CA ASN A 349 6.91 2.70 -23.40
C ASN A 349 8.43 2.48 -23.51
N GLU A 350 9.23 3.49 -23.16
CA GLU A 350 10.70 3.42 -23.21
C GLU A 350 11.31 2.30 -22.35
N PHE A 351 10.53 1.74 -21.41
CA PHE A 351 10.93 0.69 -20.47
C PHE A 351 10.44 -0.70 -20.87
N ASN A 352 9.45 -0.80 -21.77
CA ASN A 352 8.84 -2.06 -22.13
C ASN A 352 8.29 -1.99 -23.55
N THR A 353 8.79 -2.88 -24.40
CA THR A 353 8.22 -3.16 -25.71
C THR A 353 7.29 -4.35 -25.60
N ARG A 354 6.04 -4.19 -26.03
CA ARG A 354 5.12 -5.33 -26.17
C ARG A 354 5.47 -6.02 -27.48
N ASP A 355 5.77 -7.32 -27.44
CA ASP A 355 5.85 -8.20 -28.63
C ASP A 355 4.45 -8.37 -29.25
N SER A 356 3.87 -7.29 -29.76
CA SER A 356 2.72 -7.39 -30.64
C SER A 356 3.25 -7.67 -32.04
N ARG A 357 2.70 -8.68 -32.71
CA ARG A 357 3.02 -9.09 -34.09
C ARG A 357 2.67 -8.02 -35.15
N HIS A 358 2.44 -6.78 -34.75
CA HIS A 358 2.11 -5.66 -35.62
C HIS A 358 3.12 -4.54 -35.38
N ARG A 359 3.92 -4.27 -36.42
CA ARG A 359 4.86 -3.16 -36.60
C ARG A 359 5.24 -2.44 -35.31
N VAL A 360 6.26 -2.96 -34.62
CA VAL A 360 7.04 -2.19 -33.63
C VAL A 360 7.32 -0.84 -34.27
N SER A 361 6.83 0.24 -33.66
CA SER A 361 7.16 1.59 -34.07
C SER A 361 8.68 1.72 -34.01
N GLN A 362 9.33 1.70 -35.17
CA GLN A 362 10.80 1.66 -35.29
C GLN A 362 11.49 2.91 -34.72
N ASN A 363 10.72 3.89 -34.23
CA ASN A 363 11.22 5.19 -33.78
C ASN A 363 11.26 5.37 -32.26
N LYS A 364 10.79 4.42 -31.43
CA LYS A 364 10.96 4.52 -29.97
C LYS A 364 12.26 3.85 -29.53
N LYS A 365 13.28 4.68 -29.27
CA LYS A 365 14.56 4.23 -28.70
C LYS A 365 14.33 3.72 -27.28
N MET A 366 14.54 2.43 -27.05
CA MET A 366 14.51 1.88 -25.69
C MET A 366 15.60 2.51 -24.83
N LEU A 367 15.30 2.70 -23.56
CA LEU A 367 16.28 3.20 -22.60
C LEU A 367 17.44 2.21 -22.45
N THR A 368 18.67 2.72 -22.37
CA THR A 368 19.85 1.91 -22.08
C THR A 368 19.73 1.24 -20.71
N GLY A 369 20.27 0.03 -20.55
CA GLY A 369 20.20 -0.70 -19.28
C GLY A 369 18.93 -1.53 -19.06
N ILE A 370 17.87 -1.33 -19.87
CA ILE A 370 16.59 -2.04 -19.69
C ILE A 370 16.62 -3.45 -20.24
N THR A 371 17.13 -3.65 -21.47
CA THR A 371 17.21 -4.97 -22.09
C THR A 371 18.45 -5.74 -21.66
N HIS A 372 19.57 -5.04 -21.54
CA HIS A 372 20.87 -5.58 -21.16
C HIS A 372 21.53 -4.67 -20.14
N LEU A 373 22.42 -5.23 -19.32
CA LEU A 373 23.19 -4.46 -18.36
C LEU A 373 24.03 -3.40 -19.07
N ASP A 374 23.82 -2.13 -18.70
CA ASP A 374 24.59 -1.01 -19.24
C ASP A 374 25.94 -0.91 -18.50
N THR A 375 27.01 -1.20 -19.22
CA THR A 375 28.40 -1.09 -18.75
C THR A 375 29.08 0.19 -19.25
N THR A 376 28.42 0.96 -20.11
CA THR A 376 29.01 2.10 -20.81
C THR A 376 28.70 3.44 -20.13
N THR A 377 27.50 3.58 -19.57
CA THR A 377 27.09 4.83 -18.92
C THR A 377 27.71 4.97 -17.53
N PHE A 378 28.48 6.04 -17.32
CA PHE A 378 29.06 6.34 -16.01
C PHE A 378 27.97 6.52 -14.93
N GLY A 379 28.07 5.72 -13.86
CA GLY A 379 27.10 5.73 -12.77
C GLY A 379 25.75 5.08 -13.11
N GLY A 380 25.67 4.36 -14.23
CA GLY A 380 24.52 3.57 -14.67
C GLY A 380 23.40 4.39 -15.34
N ALA A 381 22.56 3.68 -16.10
CA ALA A 381 21.40 4.26 -16.76
C ALA A 381 20.38 4.84 -15.78
N LYS A 382 19.87 6.03 -16.11
CA LYS A 382 18.90 6.78 -15.32
C LYS A 382 17.75 7.24 -16.20
N ALA A 383 16.54 7.22 -15.64
CA ALA A 383 15.33 7.60 -16.35
C ALA A 383 14.40 8.39 -15.43
N TYR A 384 13.60 9.28 -16.01
CA TYR A 384 12.52 9.90 -15.28
C TYR A 384 11.29 8.98 -15.27
N VAL A 385 10.71 8.79 -14.08
CA VAL A 385 9.48 8.01 -13.87
C VAL A 385 8.54 8.78 -12.97
N SER A 386 7.24 8.57 -13.15
CA SER A 386 6.20 9.20 -12.34
C SER A 386 5.63 8.17 -11.35
N PRO A 387 5.95 8.27 -10.05
CA PRO A 387 5.36 7.38 -9.05
C PRO A 387 3.93 7.82 -8.75
N GLU A 388 2.96 6.95 -9.02
CA GLU A 388 1.55 7.28 -8.88
C GLU A 388 1.06 7.01 -7.45
N THR A 389 1.19 5.77 -7.01
CA THR A 389 0.75 5.30 -5.69
C THR A 389 1.60 4.13 -5.21
N ALA A 390 1.42 3.73 -3.95
CA ALA A 390 2.07 2.57 -3.38
C ALA A 390 1.07 1.65 -2.68
N THR A 391 1.40 0.38 -2.57
CA THR A 391 0.67 -0.62 -1.79
C THR A 391 1.63 -1.39 -0.89
N VAL A 392 1.18 -1.87 0.27
CA VAL A 392 2.01 -2.72 1.15
C VAL A 392 1.62 -4.18 0.96
N ASP A 393 2.61 -4.99 0.62
CA ASP A 393 2.43 -6.43 0.46
C ASP A 393 2.28 -7.14 1.81
N PRO A 394 1.73 -8.37 1.83
CA PRO A 394 1.68 -9.24 3.00
C PRO A 394 3.06 -9.53 3.62
N SER A 395 4.13 -9.37 2.84
CA SER A 395 5.51 -9.47 3.35
C SER A 395 5.99 -8.23 4.10
N GLY A 396 5.25 -7.12 4.05
CA GLY A 396 5.65 -5.82 4.58
C GLY A 396 6.48 -4.98 3.58
N LYS A 397 6.63 -5.43 2.33
CA LYS A 397 7.31 -4.67 1.27
C LYS A 397 6.40 -3.58 0.73
N VAL A 398 6.97 -2.41 0.45
CA VAL A 398 6.30 -1.32 -0.24
C VAL A 398 6.44 -1.54 -1.75
N VAL A 399 5.33 -1.78 -2.42
CA VAL A 399 5.26 -1.93 -3.89
C VAL A 399 4.83 -0.61 -4.48
N LEU A 400 5.76 0.05 -5.16
CA LEU A 400 5.48 1.29 -5.90
C LEU A 400 4.87 0.98 -7.26
N GLN A 401 3.84 1.73 -7.63
CA GLN A 401 3.27 1.69 -8.96
C GLN A 401 3.76 2.89 -9.77
N LEU A 402 4.55 2.59 -10.79
CA LEU A 402 5.21 3.60 -11.63
C LEU A 402 4.46 3.78 -12.96
N ARG A 403 4.46 5.01 -13.45
CA ARG A 403 4.07 5.38 -14.81
C ARG A 403 5.24 6.01 -15.56
N GLU A 404 5.16 5.98 -16.88
CA GLU A 404 6.05 6.75 -17.75
C GLU A 404 5.89 8.25 -17.45
N ALA A 405 7.01 8.98 -17.39
CA ALA A 405 6.99 10.42 -17.22
C ALA A 405 6.83 11.12 -18.58
N ASN A 406 5.86 12.04 -18.69
CA ASN A 406 5.73 12.83 -19.92
C ASN A 406 7.00 13.63 -20.22
N THR A 407 7.35 13.74 -21.49
CA THR A 407 8.52 14.49 -21.97
C THR A 407 8.52 15.95 -21.48
N GLU A 408 7.37 16.63 -21.54
CA GLU A 408 7.20 18.00 -21.04
C GLU A 408 7.50 18.12 -19.54
N ALA A 409 6.96 17.19 -18.74
CA ALA A 409 7.20 17.16 -17.30
C ALA A 409 8.68 16.88 -16.97
N GLN A 410 9.37 16.08 -17.81
CA GLN A 410 10.81 15.86 -17.69
C GLN A 410 11.60 17.13 -17.99
N LEU A 411 11.22 17.90 -19.02
CA LEU A 411 11.87 19.16 -19.38
C LEU A 411 11.72 20.21 -18.27
N VAL A 412 10.51 20.41 -17.77
CA VAL A 412 10.24 21.31 -16.64
C VAL A 412 11.04 20.90 -15.40
N ALA A 413 11.11 19.60 -15.09
CA ALA A 413 11.92 19.11 -13.97
C ALA A 413 13.43 19.34 -14.17
N ARG A 414 13.94 19.22 -15.39
CA ARG A 414 15.35 19.52 -15.70
C ARG A 414 15.66 21.01 -15.59
N GLU A 415 14.72 21.86 -16.02
CA GLU A 415 14.83 23.30 -15.88
C GLU A 415 14.81 23.74 -14.41
N ALA A 416 13.91 23.18 -13.60
CA ALA A 416 13.89 23.43 -12.15
C ALA A 416 15.21 23.02 -11.45
N GLN A 417 15.94 22.05 -12.01
CA GLN A 417 17.27 21.64 -11.54
C GLN A 417 18.43 22.46 -12.13
N GLY A 418 18.14 23.46 -12.97
CA GLY A 418 19.14 24.27 -13.66
C GLY A 418 19.94 23.51 -14.74
N ARG A 419 19.45 22.35 -15.18
CA ARG A 419 20.14 21.49 -16.17
C ARG A 419 19.70 21.74 -17.62
N ALA A 420 18.56 22.41 -17.79
CA ALA A 420 18.03 22.82 -19.07
C ALA A 420 17.49 24.24 -18.94
N LYS A 421 17.44 24.96 -20.07
CA LYS A 421 16.77 26.26 -20.15
C LYS A 421 15.70 26.13 -21.23
N VAL A 422 14.44 26.13 -20.81
CA VAL A 422 13.30 25.90 -21.71
C VAL A 422 12.48 27.17 -21.84
N TYR A 423 12.27 27.88 -20.73
CA TYR A 423 11.58 29.15 -20.72
C TYR A 423 12.37 30.24 -21.45
N ASN A 424 11.77 30.76 -22.52
CA ASN A 424 12.28 31.89 -23.29
C ASN A 424 11.24 33.01 -23.31
N ALA A 425 11.39 33.99 -22.41
CA ALA A 425 10.48 35.13 -22.27
C ALA A 425 10.30 35.95 -23.57
N THR A 426 11.33 35.99 -24.42
CA THR A 426 11.35 36.78 -25.68
C THR A 426 10.48 36.18 -26.79
N LYS A 427 10.24 34.86 -26.79
CA LYS A 427 9.36 34.21 -27.78
C LYS A 427 7.87 34.41 -27.46
N GLN A 428 7.52 34.67 -26.20
CA GLN A 428 6.13 34.90 -25.77
C GLN A 428 5.57 36.24 -26.29
N THR A 429 6.42 37.25 -26.47
CA THR A 429 6.03 38.57 -27.00
C THR A 429 5.66 38.56 -28.48
N LEU A 430 6.19 37.60 -29.26
CA LEU A 430 5.96 37.50 -30.70
C LEU A 430 4.60 36.91 -31.08
N LYS A 431 3.85 36.32 -30.12
CA LYS A 431 2.49 35.79 -30.32
C LYS A 431 1.38 36.73 -29.83
N ARG A 432 1.71 37.97 -29.48
CA ARG A 432 0.73 39.07 -29.33
C ARG A 432 0.63 39.86 -30.64
N THR A 433 0.50 39.17 -31.78
CA THR A 433 -0.06 39.82 -32.96
C THR A 433 -1.58 39.82 -32.80
N SER A 434 -2.11 41.04 -32.73
CA SER A 434 -3.48 41.48 -32.90
C SER A 434 -4.40 40.57 -33.73
N ASP A 435 -4.85 39.45 -33.16
CA ASP A 435 -6.11 38.86 -33.57
C ASP A 435 -7.18 39.45 -32.65
N GLU A 436 -7.90 40.40 -33.23
CA GLU A 436 -9.20 40.89 -32.78
C GLU A 436 -9.97 39.72 -32.16
N ALA A 437 -10.47 39.90 -30.93
CA ALA A 437 -11.24 38.87 -30.26
C ALA A 437 -12.39 38.45 -31.20
N ASP A 438 -12.31 37.22 -31.69
CA ASP A 438 -13.26 36.62 -32.62
C ASP A 438 -14.69 36.91 -32.13
N PRO A 439 -15.53 37.68 -32.85
CA PRO A 439 -16.85 38.11 -32.35
C PRO A 439 -17.78 36.93 -32.01
N TRP A 440 -17.48 35.75 -32.57
CA TRP A 440 -18.11 34.48 -32.24
C TRP A 440 -17.88 33.98 -30.81
N ARG A 441 -16.81 34.42 -30.11
CA ARG A 441 -16.57 34.05 -28.70
C ARG A 441 -17.45 34.82 -27.73
N THR A 442 -17.78 36.08 -28.03
CA THR A 442 -18.63 36.90 -27.15
C THR A 442 -20.10 36.50 -27.23
N GLU A 443 -20.58 36.09 -28.41
CA GLU A 443 -21.96 35.59 -28.57
C GLU A 443 -22.18 34.24 -27.89
N ARG A 444 -21.18 33.34 -27.87
CA ARG A 444 -21.33 32.02 -27.25
C ARG A 444 -21.43 32.10 -25.72
N VAL A 445 -20.68 33.00 -25.09
CA VAL A 445 -20.77 33.26 -23.64
C VAL A 445 -22.10 33.92 -23.28
N ALA A 446 -22.65 34.76 -24.15
CA ALA A 446 -23.98 35.34 -23.98
C ALA A 446 -25.10 34.29 -24.15
N ASN A 447 -24.94 33.36 -25.11
CA ASN A 447 -25.92 32.30 -25.39
C ASN A 447 -25.85 31.13 -24.40
N GLU A 448 -24.72 30.86 -23.72
CA GLU A 448 -24.65 29.87 -22.64
C GLU A 448 -25.33 30.35 -21.33
N LEU A 449 -25.59 31.65 -21.19
CA LEU A 449 -26.34 32.24 -20.07
C LEU A 449 -27.86 32.21 -20.28
N ILE A 450 -28.32 31.97 -21.51
CA ILE A 450 -29.74 31.92 -21.90
C ILE A 450 -29.93 30.61 -22.66
N GLY A 451 -30.14 29.53 -21.91
CA GLY A 451 -30.05 28.17 -22.43
C GLY A 451 -30.98 27.85 -23.59
N ASP A 452 -30.51 26.96 -24.47
CA ASP A 452 -31.31 25.84 -24.95
C ASP A 452 -30.37 24.71 -25.41
N ASP A 453 -30.79 23.47 -25.14
CA ASP A 453 -30.08 22.25 -25.47
C ASP A 453 -29.99 22.03 -27.00
N THR A 454 -28.89 21.40 -27.45
CA THR A 454 -28.63 20.76 -28.76
C THR A 454 -27.61 21.44 -29.70
N ALA A 455 -26.32 21.06 -29.56
CA ALA A 455 -25.39 21.00 -30.70
C ALA A 455 -24.16 20.11 -30.39
N SER A 456 -23.77 19.29 -31.35
CA SER A 456 -22.62 18.36 -31.30
C SER A 456 -21.27 19.07 -31.36
N ILE A 457 -20.34 18.67 -30.47
CA ILE A 457 -18.99 19.24 -30.34
C ILE A 457 -18.02 18.53 -31.31
N PRO A 458 -17.26 19.24 -32.18
CA PRO A 458 -16.15 18.66 -32.92
C PRO A 458 -14.91 18.45 -32.01
N GLU A 459 -14.36 17.24 -32.03
CA GLU A 459 -13.31 16.69 -31.14
C GLU A 459 -11.90 17.31 -31.21
N ASN A 460 -11.67 18.39 -31.96
CA ASN A 460 -10.31 18.81 -32.32
C ASN A 460 -9.76 20.06 -31.63
N ASP A 461 -10.51 20.74 -30.76
CA ASP A 461 -10.00 21.96 -30.11
C ASP A 461 -9.49 21.70 -28.69
N ALA A 462 -8.45 20.87 -28.60
CA ALA A 462 -7.70 20.71 -27.36
C ALA A 462 -6.80 21.94 -27.13
N VAL A 463 -7.28 22.85 -26.29
CA VAL A 463 -6.56 24.02 -25.75
C VAL A 463 -5.40 23.56 -24.86
N SER A 464 -4.32 23.01 -25.43
CA SER A 464 -3.06 22.69 -24.74
C SER A 464 -2.08 22.03 -25.71
N SER A 465 -1.41 22.81 -26.56
CA SER A 465 -0.22 22.31 -27.28
C SER A 465 1.05 22.95 -26.70
N SER A 466 2.12 22.17 -26.59
CA SER A 466 3.48 22.55 -26.15
C SER A 466 4.01 23.83 -26.81
N LYS A 467 3.64 24.05 -28.07
CA LYS A 467 3.98 25.24 -28.87
C LYS A 467 3.34 26.54 -28.38
N ASN A 468 2.28 26.47 -27.57
CA ASN A 468 1.64 27.66 -27.01
C ASN A 468 2.26 28.10 -25.67
N TYR A 469 3.01 27.21 -25.01
CA TYR A 469 3.72 27.51 -23.77
C TYR A 469 5.24 27.71 -23.97
N GLY A 470 5.71 27.74 -25.23
CA GLY A 470 7.13 27.93 -25.55
C GLY A 470 8.01 26.73 -25.22
N LEU A 471 7.44 25.54 -25.08
CA LEU A 471 8.18 24.29 -24.85
C LEU A 471 8.68 23.76 -26.20
N ASP A 472 9.86 24.22 -26.64
CA ASP A 472 10.56 23.67 -27.80
C ASP A 472 11.51 22.54 -27.36
N ASN A 473 11.50 21.42 -28.09
CA ASN A 473 12.50 20.36 -27.96
C ASN A 473 13.80 20.81 -28.64
N ASP A 474 14.58 21.68 -27.99
CA ASP A 474 15.97 21.91 -28.42
C ASP A 474 16.85 20.79 -27.88
N ASN A 475 16.64 19.57 -28.40
CA ASN A 475 17.69 18.57 -28.53
C ASN A 475 18.29 18.75 -29.93
N GLN A 476 19.10 19.80 -30.09
CA GLN A 476 20.19 19.76 -31.06
C GLN A 476 21.47 19.45 -30.25
N GLN A 477 22.07 18.34 -30.68
CA GLN A 477 23.27 17.63 -30.22
C GLN A 477 24.25 18.35 -29.29
#